data_AF-A0A2J7QQZ6-F1
#
_entry.id   AF-A0A2J7QQZ6-F1
#
_cell.length_a   1.000
_cell.length_b   1.000
_cell.length_c   1.000
_cell.angle_alpha   90.00
_cell.angle_beta   90.00
_cell.angle_gamma   90.00
#
_symmetry.space_group_name_H-M   'P 1'
#
loop_
_entity.id
_entity.type
_entity.pdbx_description
1 polymer ?
#
loop_
_entity_poly.entity_id
_entity_poly.type
_entity_poly.pdbx_seq_one_letter_code
_entity_poly.pdbx_strand_id
1 'polypeptide(L)'
;MDYSLGTWNVKTLNKPGAMKSVLEQIMDNRHITIMELSSHVPQISCSLLHKIVTEHLLFTKLCATWVPKQLTPEHKIKHMESALTFLQRLHDDGNEFLDQIITLPQKQSSSQCSGVTVDLPVRRN
;
A
#
# COMPACT_ATOMS: atom_id res chain seq x y z
N MET A 1 30.48 23.83 -1.68
CA MET A 1 30.51 22.39 -2.02
C MET A 1 29.73 22.24 -3.30
N ASP A 2 30.42 22.50 -4.41
CA ASP A 2 29.84 22.51 -5.74
C ASP A 2 29.70 21.07 -6.22
N TYR A 3 28.49 20.54 -6.10
CA TYR A 3 28.15 19.29 -6.77
C TYR A 3 27.98 19.61 -8.24
N SER A 4 29.06 19.42 -9.01
CA SER A 4 29.07 19.49 -10.47
C SER A 4 27.80 18.88 -11.05
N LEU A 5 26.88 19.75 -11.47
CA LEU A 5 25.72 19.42 -12.29
C LEU A 5 26.25 19.07 -13.68
N GLY A 6 26.80 17.86 -13.81
CA GLY A 6 27.05 17.24 -15.10
C GLY A 6 25.73 17.23 -15.86
N THR A 7 25.75 17.82 -17.05
CA THR A 7 24.61 17.98 -17.94
C THR A 7 23.96 16.64 -18.24
N TRP A 8 22.91 16.29 -17.50
CA TRP A 8 22.11 15.10 -17.74
C TRP A 8 21.25 15.34 -18.97
N ASN A 9 21.55 14.59 -20.01
CA ASN A 9 20.99 14.74 -21.33
C ASN A 9 19.50 14.36 -21.33
N VAL A 10 18.61 15.35 -21.50
CA VAL A 10 17.16 15.19 -21.73
C VAL A 10 16.80 14.14 -22.79
N LYS A 11 17.74 13.75 -23.67
CA LYS A 11 17.54 12.72 -24.70
C LYS A 11 17.49 11.28 -24.15
N THR A 12 18.09 10.97 -23.00
CA THR A 12 17.99 9.62 -22.39
C THR A 12 16.69 9.45 -21.62
N LEU A 13 16.19 10.54 -21.04
CA LEU A 13 14.89 10.60 -20.38
C LEU A 13 13.75 10.40 -21.40
N ASN A 14 13.91 10.91 -22.62
CA ASN A 14 12.94 10.76 -23.71
C ASN A 14 13.14 9.50 -24.59
N LYS A 15 13.70 8.41 -24.04
CA LYS A 15 13.57 7.09 -24.69
C LYS A 15 12.22 6.50 -24.24
N PRO A 16 11.19 6.45 -25.09
CA PRO A 16 9.88 5.91 -24.71
C PRO A 16 9.98 4.47 -24.18
N GLY A 17 11.00 3.71 -24.60
CA GLY A 17 11.26 2.37 -24.10
C GLY A 17 11.65 2.32 -22.62
N ALA A 18 12.44 3.27 -22.11
CA ALA A 18 12.95 3.22 -20.75
C ALA A 18 11.85 3.51 -19.71
N MET A 19 11.04 4.54 -19.94
CA MET A 19 9.88 4.82 -19.09
C MET A 19 8.86 3.68 -19.14
N LYS A 20 8.64 3.10 -20.32
CA LYS A 20 7.73 1.96 -20.48
C LYS A 20 8.18 0.75 -19.67
N SER A 21 9.47 0.40 -19.72
CA SER A 21 10.01 -0.71 -18.92
C SER A 21 9.88 -0.44 -17.42
N VAL A 22 10.14 0.79 -16.96
CA VAL A 22 9.96 1.15 -15.55
C VAL A 22 8.50 1.03 -15.13
N LEU A 23 7.56 1.51 -15.96
CA LEU A 23 6.13 1.41 -15.70
C LEU A 23 5.68 -0.05 -15.62
N GLU A 24 6.13 -0.90 -16.54
CA GLU A 24 5.80 -2.33 -16.57
C GLU A 24 6.25 -3.04 -15.29
N GLN A 25 7.46 -2.77 -14.81
CA GLN A 25 7.97 -3.33 -13.56
C GLN A 25 7.16 -2.89 -12.33
N ILE A 26 6.75 -1.61 -12.27
CA ILE A 26 5.90 -1.09 -11.18
C ILE A 26 4.49 -1.70 -11.23
N MET A 27 3.96 -1.95 -12.44
CA MET A 27 2.64 -2.55 -12.61
C MET A 27 2.62 -4.02 -12.22
N ASP A 28 3.69 -4.76 -12.52
CA ASP A 28 3.85 -6.17 -12.13
C ASP A 28 3.98 -6.32 -10.61
N ASN A 29 4.83 -5.50 -9.98
CA ASN A 29 4.98 -5.46 -8.53
C ASN A 29 4.89 -4.02 -8.00
N ARG A 30 3.71 -3.65 -7.49
CA ARG A 30 3.46 -2.32 -6.91
C ARG A 30 4.28 -2.03 -5.65
N HIS A 31 4.91 -3.04 -5.04
CA HIS A 31 5.73 -2.92 -3.83
C HIS A 31 7.23 -2.91 -4.14
N ILE A 32 7.63 -2.83 -5.42
CA ILE A 32 9.03 -2.85 -5.84
C ILE A 32 9.81 -1.66 -5.26
N THR A 33 11.01 -1.93 -4.75
CA THR A 33 11.92 -0.90 -4.27
C THR A 33 12.73 -0.29 -5.42
N ILE A 34 13.26 0.93 -5.25
CA ILE A 34 14.14 1.56 -6.26
C ILE A 34 15.39 0.72 -6.54
N MET A 35 15.89 0.00 -5.53
CA MET A 35 17.06 -0.88 -5.66
C MET A 35 16.75 -2.11 -6.50
N GLU A 36 15.62 -2.78 -6.26
CA GLU A 36 15.14 -3.88 -7.11
C GLU A 36 14.84 -3.36 -8.51
N LEU A 37 14.20 -2.21 -8.66
CA LEU A 37 13.95 -1.60 -9.96
C LEU A 37 15.26 -1.34 -10.74
N SER A 38 16.32 -0.96 -10.03
CA SER A 38 17.66 -0.78 -10.62
C SER A 38 18.30 -2.09 -11.08
N SER A 39 18.02 -3.23 -10.44
CA SER A 39 18.51 -4.52 -10.94
C SER A 39 17.77 -4.98 -12.20
N HIS A 40 16.49 -4.64 -12.33
CA HIS A 40 15.69 -4.94 -13.53
C HIS A 40 16.01 -3.99 -14.70
N VAL A 41 16.40 -2.75 -14.41
CA VAL A 41 16.72 -1.73 -15.42
C VAL A 41 18.13 -1.14 -15.17
N PRO A 42 19.21 -1.94 -15.36
CA PRO A 42 20.57 -1.54 -15.01
C PRO A 42 21.13 -0.39 -15.85
N GLN A 43 20.45 -0.04 -16.94
CA GLN A 43 20.81 1.08 -17.82
C GLN A 43 20.53 2.45 -17.20
N ILE A 44 19.77 2.51 -16.10
CA ILE A 44 19.33 3.73 -15.44
C ILE A 44 19.88 3.74 -14.01
N SER A 45 20.42 4.87 -13.56
CA SER A 45 20.88 5.03 -12.18
C SER A 45 19.70 5.14 -11.21
N CYS A 46 19.90 4.75 -9.94
CA CYS A 46 18.88 4.85 -8.89
C CYS A 46 18.31 6.26 -8.70
N SER A 47 19.14 7.30 -8.82
CA SER A 47 18.70 8.70 -8.70
C SER A 47 17.80 9.12 -9.85
N LEU A 48 18.09 8.64 -11.06
CA LEU A 48 17.26 8.90 -12.24
C LEU A 48 15.96 8.07 -12.19
N LEU A 49 16.01 6.83 -11.71
CA LEU A 49 14.80 6.04 -11.44
C LEU A 49 13.88 6.75 -10.46
N HIS A 50 14.42 7.31 -9.37
CA HIS A 50 13.63 8.09 -8.43
C HIS A 50 12.89 9.25 -9.13
N LYS A 51 13.59 10.03 -9.95
CA LYS A 51 12.98 11.12 -10.73
C LYS A 51 11.94 10.63 -11.72
N ILE A 52 12.21 9.52 -12.44
CA ILE A 52 11.25 8.93 -13.38
C ILE A 52 9.97 8.51 -12.64
N VAL A 53 10.10 7.82 -11.52
CA VAL A 53 8.96 7.34 -10.72
C VAL A 53 8.14 8.51 -10.17
N THR A 54 8.80 9.52 -9.59
CA THR A 54 8.13 10.60 -8.85
C THR A 54 7.73 11.80 -9.70
N GLU A 55 8.58 12.23 -10.64
CA GLU A 55 8.37 13.45 -11.44
C GLU A 55 7.73 13.18 -12.80
N HIS A 56 8.00 12.01 -13.40
CA HIS A 56 7.50 11.69 -14.76
C HIS A 56 6.28 10.76 -14.74
N LEU A 57 6.31 9.72 -13.89
CA LEU A 57 5.21 8.76 -13.73
C LEU A 57 4.26 9.16 -12.60
N LEU A 58 4.62 10.17 -11.80
CA LEU A 58 3.81 10.72 -10.69
C LEU A 58 3.38 9.69 -9.65
N PHE A 59 4.16 8.62 -9.47
CA PHE A 59 3.94 7.66 -8.41
C PHE A 59 4.46 8.18 -7.08
N THR A 60 3.64 8.02 -6.04
CA THR A 60 4.00 8.34 -4.66
C THR A 60 4.10 7.06 -3.84
N LYS A 61 5.07 7.00 -2.92
CA LYS A 61 5.14 5.89 -1.96
C LYS A 61 3.93 5.93 -1.03
N LEU A 62 3.16 4.86 -1.03
CA LEU A 62 2.10 4.63 -0.05
C LEU A 62 2.59 3.62 1.00
N CYS A 63 2.28 3.87 2.27
CA CYS A 63 2.49 2.89 3.32
C CYS A 63 1.38 1.83 3.23
N ALA A 64 1.76 0.55 3.31
CA ALA A 64 0.79 -0.52 3.41
C ALA A 64 -0.06 -0.32 4.68
N THR A 65 -1.38 -0.41 4.54
CA THR A 65 -2.30 -0.36 5.70
C THR A 65 -2.29 -1.71 6.41
N TRP A 66 -2.33 -1.69 7.74
CA TRP A 66 -2.38 -2.93 8.52
C TRP A 66 -3.72 -3.65 8.31
N VAL A 67 -3.66 -4.90 7.86
CA VAL A 67 -4.83 -5.77 7.69
C VAL A 67 -4.90 -6.75 8.87
N PRO A 68 -5.93 -6.70 9.72
CA PRO A 68 -5.97 -7.48 10.97
C PRO A 68 -5.89 -9.00 10.81
N LYS A 69 -6.36 -9.53 9.67
CA LYS A 69 -6.42 -10.98 9.43
C LYS A 69 -6.26 -11.29 7.95
N GLN A 70 -5.51 -12.34 7.65
CA GLN A 70 -5.50 -12.93 6.31
C GLN A 70 -6.79 -13.72 6.08
N LEU A 71 -7.61 -13.27 5.14
CA LEU A 71 -8.89 -13.90 4.83
C LEU A 71 -8.72 -15.06 3.86
N THR A 72 -9.26 -16.24 4.21
CA THR A 72 -9.38 -17.37 3.27
C THR A 72 -10.49 -17.10 2.24
N PRO A 73 -10.53 -17.82 1.11
CA PRO A 73 -11.59 -17.66 0.12
C PRO A 73 -13.00 -17.77 0.71
N GLU A 74 -13.21 -18.71 1.63
CA GLU A 74 -14.49 -18.97 2.28
C GLU A 74 -14.92 -17.78 3.14
N HIS A 75 -13.98 -17.17 3.88
CA HIS A 75 -14.26 -15.96 4.64
C HIS A 75 -14.67 -14.79 3.72
N LYS A 76 -14.03 -14.66 2.54
CA LYS A 76 -14.35 -13.61 1.57
C LYS A 76 -15.76 -13.79 1.00
N ILE A 77 -16.12 -15.01 0.62
CA ILE A 77 -17.46 -15.34 0.12
C ILE A 77 -18.50 -15.01 1.19
N LYS A 78 -18.32 -15.51 2.41
CA LYS A 78 -19.26 -15.28 3.51
C LYS A 78 -19.40 -13.79 3.85
N HIS A 79 -18.28 -13.05 3.84
CA HIS A 79 -18.30 -11.61 4.07
C HIS A 79 -19.07 -10.87 2.97
N MET A 80 -18.86 -11.24 1.71
CA MET A 80 -19.57 -10.66 0.57
C MET A 80 -21.07 -10.98 0.61
N GLU A 81 -21.46 -12.23 0.89
CA GLU A 81 -22.86 -12.64 1.03
C GLU A 81 -23.58 -11.89 2.15
N SER A 82 -22.91 -11.76 3.31
CA SER A 82 -23.46 -11.03 4.46
C SER A 82 -23.63 -9.54 4.13
N ALA A 83 -22.63 -8.93 3.49
CA ALA A 83 -22.69 -7.53 3.06
C ALA A 83 -23.78 -7.29 2.01
N LEU A 84 -23.94 -8.20 1.04
CA LEU A 84 -25.01 -8.11 0.03
C LEU A 84 -26.39 -8.21 0.66
N THR A 85 -26.59 -9.15 1.58
CA THR A 85 -27.86 -9.29 2.31
C THR A 85 -28.17 -8.03 3.12
N PHE A 86 -27.14 -7.45 3.76
CA PHE A 86 -27.28 -6.20 4.50
C PHE A 86 -27.65 -5.03 3.58
N LEU A 87 -26.99 -4.91 2.42
CA LEU A 87 -27.28 -3.87 1.43
C LEU A 87 -28.69 -4.00 0.83
N GLN A 88 -29.16 -5.22 0.56
CA GLN A 88 -30.51 -5.47 0.08
C GLN A 88 -31.56 -5.02 1.11
N ARG A 89 -31.37 -5.39 2.38
CA ARG A 89 -32.26 -4.94 3.46
C ARG A 89 -32.24 -3.43 3.64
N LEU A 90 -31.06 -2.82 3.57
CA LEU A 90 -30.93 -1.36 3.63
C LEU A 90 -31.66 -0.67 2.46
N HIS A 91 -31.68 -1.29 1.28
CA HIS A 91 -32.40 -0.76 0.13
C HIS A 91 -33.92 -0.89 0.30
N ASP A 92 -34.40 -2.03 0.78
CA ASP A 92 -35.84 -2.33 0.86
C ASP A 92 -36.51 -1.64 2.06
N ASP A 93 -35.84 -1.65 3.21
CA ASP A 93 -36.38 -1.13 4.48
C ASP A 93 -35.84 0.28 4.83
N GLY A 94 -34.85 0.77 4.09
CA GLY A 94 -34.28 2.10 4.30
C GLY A 94 -33.65 2.30 5.68
N ASN A 95 -33.76 3.53 6.20
CA ASN A 95 -33.17 3.88 7.50
C ASN A 95 -33.88 3.24 8.70
N GLU A 96 -35.14 2.80 8.56
CA GLU A 96 -35.88 2.15 9.65
C GLU A 96 -35.19 0.85 10.12
N PHE A 97 -34.49 0.17 9.21
CA PHE A 97 -33.65 -0.98 9.54
C PHE A 97 -32.41 -0.59 10.35
N LEU A 98 -31.76 0.53 10.03
CA LEU A 98 -30.56 0.99 10.75
C LEU A 98 -30.88 1.41 12.17
N ASP A 99 -32.04 2.03 12.40
CA ASP A 99 -32.47 2.49 13.73
C ASP A 99 -32.69 1.33 14.71
N GLN A 100 -32.88 0.10 14.20
CA GLN A 100 -33.02 -1.11 14.99
C GLN A 100 -31.67 -1.76 15.37
N ILE A 101 -30.57 -1.35 14.74
CA ILE A 101 -29.24 -1.95 14.98
C ILE A 101 -28.55 -1.25 16.14
N ILE A 102 -28.44 -1.96 17.26
CA ILE A 102 -27.63 -1.52 18.40
C ILE A 102 -26.29 -2.27 18.36
N THR A 103 -25.20 -1.55 18.07
CA THR A 103 -23.84 -2.12 18.07
C THR A 103 -23.16 -1.88 19.42
N LEU A 104 -22.75 -2.96 20.10
CA LEU A 104 -22.00 -2.90 21.35
C LEU A 104 -20.60 -3.52 21.20
N PRO A 105 -19.53 -2.71 21.25
CA PRO A 105 -18.17 -3.24 21.24
C PRO A 105 -17.79 -3.81 22.61
N GLN A 106 -17.31 -5.06 22.63
CA GLN A 106 -16.66 -5.66 23.81
C GLN A 106 -15.16 -5.37 23.73
N LYS A 107 -14.65 -4.49 24.60
CA LYS A 107 -13.20 -4.24 24.73
C LYS A 107 -12.64 -5.07 25.87
N GLN A 108 -11.72 -5.97 25.56
CA GLN A 108 -10.99 -6.68 26.61
C GLN A 108 -9.95 -5.74 27.23
N SER A 109 -9.98 -5.59 28.57
CA SER A 109 -8.94 -4.88 29.32
C SER A 109 -7.70 -5.76 29.43
N SER A 110 -6.53 -5.22 29.10
CA SER A 110 -5.23 -5.91 29.05
C SER A 110 -4.66 -6.32 30.43
N SER A 111 -5.46 -6.31 31.49
CA SER A 111 -5.01 -6.57 32.87
C SER A 111 -4.77 -8.05 33.18
N GLN A 112 -4.90 -8.95 32.21
CA GLN A 112 -4.72 -10.39 32.43
C GLN A 112 -3.96 -11.07 31.29
N CYS A 113 -2.84 -10.46 30.88
CA CYS A 113 -1.80 -11.16 30.15
C CYS A 113 -0.60 -11.36 31.09
N SER A 114 -0.65 -12.38 31.95
CA SER A 114 0.53 -12.89 32.66
C SER A 114 1.37 -13.70 31.67
N GLY A 115 2.18 -13.01 30.88
CA GLY A 115 3.16 -13.58 29.96
C GLY A 115 4.29 -12.59 29.76
N VAL A 116 5.47 -12.92 30.31
CA VAL A 116 6.67 -12.07 30.33
C VAL A 116 6.99 -11.54 28.93
N THR A 117 6.90 -10.22 28.73
CA THR A 117 7.46 -9.54 27.56
C THR A 117 8.54 -8.58 28.07
N VAL A 118 9.79 -8.85 27.70
CA VAL A 118 10.88 -7.91 27.86
C VAL A 118 10.71 -6.83 26.78
N ASP A 119 10.16 -5.68 27.15
CA ASP A 119 10.14 -4.51 26.28
C ASP A 119 11.57 -3.95 26.14
N LEU A 120 12.18 -4.17 24.97
CA LEU A 120 13.34 -3.40 24.53
C LEU A 120 12.85 -2.03 24.01
N PRO A 121 13.40 -0.90 24.46
CA PRO A 121 12.95 0.41 24.00
C PRO A 121 13.39 0.67 22.54
N VAL A 122 12.41 0.91 21.67
CA VAL A 122 12.65 1.48 20.33
C VAL A 122 13.06 2.94 20.48
N ARG A 123 14.32 3.24 20.14
CA ARG A 123 14.84 4.60 20.02
C ARG A 123 14.14 5.29 18.85
N ARG A 124 13.32 6.32 19.13
CA ARG A 124 12.85 7.26 18.10
C ARG A 124 14.02 8.18 17.74
N ASN A 125 14.38 8.22 16.46
CA ASN A 125 15.15 9.32 15.87
C ASN A 125 14.27 10.57 15.78
#